data_AF-A0AAV1M389-F1
#
_entry.id   AF-A0AAV1M389-F1
#
_cell.length_a   1.000
_cell.length_b   1.000
_cell.length_c   1.000
_cell.angle_alpha   90.00
_cell.angle_beta   90.00
_cell.angle_gamma   90.00
#
_symmetry.space_group_name_H-M   'P 1'
#
loop_
_entity.id
_entity.type
_entity.pdbx_description
1 polymer ?
#
loop_
_entity_poly.entity_id
_entity_poly.type
_entity_poly.pdbx_seq_one_letter_code
_entity_poly.pdbx_strand_id
1 'polypeptide(L)' 'MVDSEKCKILPPERHCIIESAAKDRWPHTERYAFDWYPQKCILIRWSEHCGPAPTGVNNFDSERACQDECSGWA' A
#
# COMPACT_ATOMS: atom_id res chain seq x y z
N MET A 1 -17.08 -8.30 9.90
CA MET A 1 -16.50 -7.33 8.94
C MET A 1 -15.14 -6.97 9.51
N VAL A 2 -14.07 -7.13 8.74
CA VAL A 2 -12.75 -6.69 9.19
C VAL A 2 -12.76 -5.16 9.21
N ASP A 3 -12.70 -4.63 10.42
CA ASP A 3 -12.68 -3.20 10.71
C ASP A 3 -11.25 -2.77 11.02
N SER A 4 -10.28 -3.18 10.19
CA SER A 4 -8.92 -2.72 10.37
C SER A 4 -8.84 -1.26 9.91
N GLU A 5 -8.80 -0.36 10.89
CA GLU A 5 -8.65 1.08 10.70
C GLU A 5 -7.43 1.43 9.82
N LYS A 6 -6.37 0.60 9.85
CA LYS A 6 -5.18 0.80 9.01
C LYS A 6 -5.53 0.85 7.52
N CYS A 7 -6.46 0.01 7.08
CA CYS A 7 -6.86 -0.10 5.68
C CYS A 7 -7.63 1.14 5.19
N LYS A 8 -8.15 1.96 6.09
CA LYS A 8 -8.84 3.23 5.76
C LYS A 8 -7.90 4.43 5.77
N ILE A 9 -6.75 4.33 6.44
CA ILE A 9 -5.80 5.43 6.58
C ILE A 9 -4.85 5.42 5.40
N LEU A 10 -4.98 6.41 4.51
CA LEU A 10 -4.05 6.57 3.39
C LEU A 10 -2.68 7.06 3.88
N PRO A 11 -1.56 6.66 3.23
CA PRO A 11 -0.25 7.22 3.53
C PRO A 11 -0.26 8.76 3.41
N PRO A 12 0.25 9.49 4.41
CA PRO A 12 0.28 10.95 4.37
C PRO A 12 1.19 11.47 3.25
N GLU A 13 2.29 10.77 2.96
CA GLU A 13 3.23 11.12 1.90
C GLU A 13 2.79 10.56 0.53
N ARG A 14 1.66 11.03 0.01
CA ARG A 14 1.17 10.60 -1.32
C ARG A 14 2.19 10.83 -2.44
N HIS A 15 3.05 11.84 -2.32
CA HIS A 15 4.12 12.12 -3.27
C HIS A 15 5.19 11.01 -3.34
N CYS A 16 5.24 10.12 -2.35
CA CYS A 16 6.11 8.96 -2.32
C CYS A 16 5.51 7.75 -3.05
N ILE A 17 4.25 7.81 -3.48
CA ILE A 17 3.62 6.75 -4.27
C ILE A 17 3.90 7.04 -5.75
N ILE A 18 4.64 6.14 -6.40
CA ILE A 18 5.01 6.25 -7.81
C ILE A 18 3.95 5.56 -8.68
N GLU A 19 3.44 6.30 -9.66
CA GLU A 19 2.52 5.76 -10.66
C GLU A 19 3.22 4.71 -11.54
N SER A 20 2.46 3.72 -12.03
CA SER A 20 3.01 2.65 -12.87
C SER A 20 3.76 3.16 -14.10
N ALA A 21 3.31 4.28 -14.70
CA ALA A 21 3.96 4.91 -15.86
C ALA A 21 5.36 5.49 -15.56
N ALA A 22 5.67 5.75 -14.29
CA ALA A 22 6.94 6.33 -13.85
C ALA A 22 7.88 5.30 -13.19
N LYS A 23 7.48 4.02 -13.13
CA LYS A 23 8.22 2.96 -12.42
C LYS A 23 9.67 2.80 -12.88
N ASP A 24 9.93 2.93 -14.19
CA ASP A 24 11.27 2.70 -14.76
C ASP A 24 12.17 3.95 -14.65
N ARG A 25 11.63 5.07 -14.17
CA ARG A 25 12.35 6.34 -14.04
C ARG A 25 12.88 6.58 -12.62
N TRP A 26 12.29 5.93 -11.63
CA TRP A 26 12.58 6.21 -10.21
C TRP A 26 12.74 4.90 -9.42
N PRO A 27 13.83 4.76 -8.63
CA PRO A 27 14.00 3.65 -7.72
C PRO A 27 12.84 3.57 -6.73
N HIS A 28 12.32 2.36 -6.53
CA HIS A 28 11.12 2.14 -5.73
C HIS A 28 11.07 0.74 -5.15
N THR A 29 10.35 0.61 -4.04
CA THR A 29 9.98 -0.66 -3.47
C THR A 29 8.53 -0.97 -3.81
N GLU A 30 8.25 -2.20 -4.21
CA GLU A 30 6.88 -2.69 -4.37
C GLU A 30 6.21 -2.84 -3.01
N ARG A 31 4.96 -2.36 -2.91
CA ARG A 31 4.13 -2.36 -1.71
C ARG A 31 2.69 -2.63 -2.10
N TYR A 32 1.84 -2.92 -1.13
CA TYR A 32 0.42 -3.20 -1.39
C TYR A 32 -0.47 -2.25 -0.60
N ALA A 33 -1.60 -1.87 -1.18
CA ALA A 33 -2.65 -1.11 -0.52
C ALA A 33 -4.00 -1.76 -0.80
N PHE A 34 -4.90 -1.75 0.17
CA PHE A 34 -6.27 -2.22 0.00
C PHE A 34 -7.11 -1.15 -0.69
N ASP A 35 -7.68 -1.49 -1.84
CA ASP A 35 -8.65 -0.69 -2.55
C ASP A 35 -10.07 -1.15 -2.18
N TRP A 36 -10.81 -0.28 -1.49
CA TRP A 36 -12.14 -0.57 -0.97
C TRP A 36 -13.22 -0.68 -2.04
N TYR A 37 -13.02 -0.10 -3.22
CA TYR A 37 -14.04 -0.14 -4.27
C TYR A 37 -14.12 -1.54 -4.93
N PRO A 38 -13.05 -2.08 -5.53
CA PRO A 38 -12.98 -3.47 -5.96
C PRO A 38 -12.72 -4.46 -4.80
N GLN A 39 -12.54 -4.00 -3.56
CA GLN A 39 -12.23 -4.81 -2.37
C GLN A 39 -11.04 -5.76 -2.57
N LYS A 40 -9.92 -5.23 -3.06
CA LYS A 40 -8.71 -6.02 -3.33
C LYS A 40 -7.43 -5.29 -2.94
N CYS A 41 -6.38 -6.05 -2.66
CA CYS A 41 -5.04 -5.50 -2.52
C CYS A 41 -4.45 -5.19 -3.90
N ILE A 42 -3.97 -3.96 -4.08
CA ILE A 42 -3.35 -3.47 -5.31
C ILE A 42 -1.87 -3.17 -5.09
N LEU A 43 -1.07 -3.45 -6.10
CA LEU A 43 0.35 -3.11 -6.11
C LEU A 43 0.52 -1.59 -6.25
N ILE A 44 1.17 -0.99 -5.27
CA ILE A 44 1.67 0.39 -5.29
C ILE A 44 3.20 0.36 -5.27
N ARG A 45 3.83 1.50 -5.54
CA ARG A 45 5.29 1.64 -5.57
C ARG A 45 5.69 2.77 -4.67
N TRP A 46 6.54 2.50 -3.69
CA TRP A 46 7.04 3.50 -2.76
C TRP A 46 8.43 3.99 -3.19
N SER A 47 8.59 5.29 -3.37
CA SER A 47 9.85 5.91 -3.75
C SER A 47 10.93 5.66 -2.70
N GLU A 48 12.09 5.14 -3.11
CA GLU A 48 13.22 4.92 -2.19
C GLU A 48 13.78 6.24 -1.64
N HIS A 49 13.57 7.35 -2.35
CA HIS A 49 14.00 8.68 -1.90
C HIS A 49 13.26 9.17 -0.65
N CYS A 50 12.07 8.63 -0.36
CA CYS A 50 11.31 8.97 0.83
C CYS A 50 11.73 8.18 2.07
N GLY A 51 12.65 7.22 1.93
CA GLY A 51 13.01 6.30 3.00
C GLY A 51 11.93 5.23 3.24
N PRO A 52 11.92 4.60 4.43
CA PRO A 52 10.98 3.53 4.74
C PRO A 52 9.53 4.01 4.68
N ALA A 53 8.67 3.21 4.05
CA ALA A 53 7.24 3.50 4.04
C ALA A 53 6.64 3.49 5.46
N PRO A 54 5.67 4.37 5.75
CA PRO A 54 5.03 4.45 7.06
C PRO A 54 4.29 3.15 7.39
N THR A 55 4.30 2.80 8.68
CA THR A 55 3.55 1.67 9.23
C THR A 55 2.21 2.14 9.81
N GLY A 56 1.27 1.22 10.03
CA GLY A 56 -0.03 1.55 10.64
C GLY A 56 -1.01 2.28 9.70
N VAL A 57 -0.67 2.37 8.41
CA VAL A 57 -1.51 2.93 7.35
C VAL A 57 -1.71 1.88 6.26
N ASN A 58 -2.51 2.20 5.25
CA ASN A 58 -2.80 1.36 4.10
C ASN A 58 -1.58 1.25 3.17
N ASN A 59 -0.55 0.52 3.63
CA ASN A 59 0.72 0.29 2.96
C ASN A 59 1.40 -0.95 3.56
N PHE A 60 1.42 -2.02 2.79
CA PHE A 60 1.86 -3.36 3.22
C PHE A 60 3.07 -3.82 2.42
N ASP A 61 3.91 -4.65 3.02
CA ASP A 61 5.12 -5.22 2.39
C ASP A 61 4.80 -6.32 1.37
N SER A 62 3.61 -6.91 1.44
CA SER A 62 3.19 -8.03 0.60
C SER A 62 1.68 -8.02 0.39
N GLU A 63 1.24 -8.66 -0.70
CA GLU A 63 -0.18 -8.84 -0.99
C GLU A 63 -0.88 -9.60 0.15
N ARG A 64 -0.22 -10.65 0.67
CA ARG A 64 -0.73 -11.45 1.77
C ARG A 64 -0.91 -10.64 3.05
N ALA A 65 0.07 -9.83 3.45
CA ALA A 65 -0.08 -8.98 4.64
C ALA A 65 -1.25 -8.00 4.50
N CYS A 66 -1.46 -7.46 3.29
CA CYS A 66 -2.63 -6.64 2.99
C CYS A 66 -3.94 -7.45 3.09
N GLN A 67 -3.97 -8.67 2.56
CA GLN A 67 -5.16 -9.52 2.60
C GLN A 67 -5.52 -9.94 4.02
N ASP A 68 -4.53 -10.41 4.80
CA ASP A 68 -4.67 -10.84 6.19
C ASP A 68 -5.20 -9.68 7.06
N GLU A 69 -4.71 -8.45 6.84
CA GLU A 69 -5.13 -7.27 7.60
C GLU A 69 -6.48 -6.67 7.13
N CYS A 70 -6.76 -6.64 5.82
CA CYS A 70 -7.86 -5.83 5.27
C CYS A 70 -9.02 -6.63 4.66
N SER A 71 -8.77 -7.84 4.15
CA SER A 71 -9.79 -8.59 3.38
C SER A 71 -10.53 -9.65 4.21
N GLY A 72 -10.10 -9.90 5.46
CA GLY A 72 -10.73 -10.87 6.35
C GLY A 72 -10.52 -12.33 5.97
N TRP A 73 -9.50 -12.60 5.17
CA TRP A 73 -8.96 -13.93 4.96
C TRP A 73 -7.89 -14.18 6.04
N ALA A 74 -8.32 -14.38 7.27
CA ALA A 74 -7.52 -14.93 8.35
C ALA A 74 -8.25 -16.15 8.93
#